data_AF-A0AAV9JJD2-F1
#
_entry.id   AF-A0AAV9JJD2-F1
#
_cell.length_a   1.000
_cell.length_b   1.000
_cell.length_c   1.000
_cell.angle_alpha   90.00
_cell.angle_beta   90.00
_cell.angle_gamma   90.00
#
_symmetry.space_group_name_H-M   'P 1'
#
loop_
_entity.id
_entity.type
_entity.pdbx_description
1 polymer ?
#
loop_
_entity_poly.entity_id
_entity_poly.type
_entity_poly.pdbx_seq_one_letter_code
_entity_poly.pdbx_strand_id
1 'polypeptide(L)'
;MKFISASALLALAITAYAAPVDEVEKRAVCTFGVYTYSCAGSGATSTKAATTTAKSTAAASATATSSSFGGKSAYTSGANASDIESDTGCTALTVIFARGTSESGNVGSVAGPPMFKQLLSALGASDLTLQGVDYPASTAGNANCGADGGADMAQLASTILSRCPNTKIALSGYSQGACVVHNAVQSQGLSASSVAAVVLFGDPFNGQSVGSVPSSKVLEICADGDDVCNGSGTYTITQAHLSYGNNATQAASFIEKTTGRRNNPAHRTRQDRTFASEFERTPLFEADNDQYGPHDKHNTDKMGVDLDKHHVKSGHRKAPKSDNPYVKLLHKLYSFLARRTDSKFNNVVLRRLRMSRINRAPLSLSKIVGVTANKHSEKTYEGKIRAVVASVTDDTRLYEVPKMTICALRFTATARARIEKAGGECITFDQLAMRAPTGSNVILLRGPKNSREAVKHFGFGPHTDKKPKIESKGRKFERARGRRRSRGFKV
;
A
#
# COMPACT_ATOMS: atom_id res chain seq x y z
N MET A 1 3.74 -72.09 46.49
CA MET A 1 2.27 -72.15 46.73
C MET A 1 1.72 -70.73 46.74
N LYS A 2 0.72 -70.48 45.88
CA LYS A 2 -0.39 -69.50 46.01
C LYS A 2 -0.13 -67.97 45.83
N PHE A 3 -0.61 -67.51 44.65
CA PHE A 3 -1.37 -66.28 44.29
C PHE A 3 -0.73 -64.89 44.49
N ILE A 4 -0.30 -64.18 43.42
CA ILE A 4 -1.03 -63.32 42.45
C ILE A 4 -1.77 -62.13 43.10
N SER A 5 -1.29 -60.89 42.91
CA SER A 5 -1.91 -59.87 42.02
C SER A 5 -1.08 -58.58 41.95
N ALA A 6 -1.25 -57.87 40.84
CA ALA A 6 -0.42 -56.79 40.31
C ALA A 6 -0.48 -55.44 41.04
N SER A 7 0.62 -54.69 41.00
CA SER A 7 0.66 -53.24 40.75
C SER A 7 2.11 -52.80 40.49
N ALA A 8 2.34 -52.14 39.35
CA ALA A 8 3.64 -51.88 38.75
C ALA A 8 4.43 -50.74 39.43
N LEU A 9 5.71 -51.04 39.67
CA LEU A 9 6.84 -50.16 40.01
C LEU A 9 7.11 -49.17 38.85
N LEU A 10 7.22 -47.86 39.02
CA LEU A 10 8.21 -47.02 39.72
C LEU A 10 9.68 -47.19 39.26
N ALA A 11 10.11 -46.20 38.48
CA ALA A 11 11.43 -45.53 38.43
C ALA A 11 12.73 -46.33 38.17
N LEU A 12 13.27 -46.12 36.97
CA LEU A 12 14.69 -46.16 36.54
C LEU A 12 14.85 -44.89 35.67
N ALA A 13 15.87 -44.03 35.69
CA ALA A 13 17.22 -44.05 36.25
C ALA A 13 17.72 -42.59 36.41
N ILE A 14 18.53 -42.30 37.43
CA ILE A 14 19.30 -41.06 37.60
C ILE A 14 20.71 -41.46 38.03
N THR A 15 21.73 -41.22 37.18
CA THR A 15 23.16 -41.16 37.57
C THR A 15 24.00 -40.44 36.49
N ALA A 16 24.56 -39.26 36.85
CA ALA A 16 25.84 -38.64 36.45
C ALA A 16 25.80 -37.17 36.97
N TYR A 17 26.44 -36.74 38.07
CA TYR A 17 27.89 -36.53 38.37
C TYR A 17 28.65 -35.86 37.21
N ALA A 18 29.45 -34.78 37.30
CA ALA A 18 29.82 -33.81 38.34
C ALA A 18 30.55 -32.60 37.67
N ALA A 19 30.83 -31.56 38.46
CA ALA A 19 31.38 -30.21 38.18
C ALA A 19 32.85 -30.18 37.61
N PRO A 20 33.52 -29.03 37.31
CA PRO A 20 33.62 -27.83 38.16
C PRO A 20 33.62 -26.42 37.49
N VAL A 21 33.46 -25.44 38.36
CA VAL A 21 33.60 -23.97 38.27
C VAL A 21 34.98 -23.53 38.85
N ASP A 22 35.27 -22.22 38.72
CA ASP A 22 36.31 -21.38 39.38
C ASP A 22 37.51 -21.00 38.46
N GLU A 23 38.04 -19.76 38.36
CA GLU A 23 38.01 -18.49 39.13
C GLU A 23 38.40 -17.31 38.17
N VAL A 24 37.84 -16.07 38.21
CA VAL A 24 38.20 -14.87 39.02
C VAL A 24 39.65 -14.37 38.74
N GLU A 25 40.04 -13.12 38.42
CA GLU A 25 39.65 -11.71 38.67
C GLU A 25 40.52 -10.84 37.69
N LYS A 26 40.20 -9.62 37.20
CA LYS A 26 40.34 -8.34 37.92
C LYS A 26 39.97 -7.13 37.02
N ARG A 27 39.13 -6.27 37.62
CA ARG A 27 38.93 -4.80 37.50
C ARG A 27 39.79 -3.99 36.50
N ALA A 28 39.14 -3.08 35.76
CA ALA A 28 39.15 -1.63 36.03
C ALA A 28 38.26 -0.83 35.05
N VAL A 29 37.65 0.22 35.59
CA VAL A 29 36.79 1.22 34.94
C VAL A 29 37.65 2.31 34.30
N CYS A 30 37.22 2.91 33.18
CA CYS A 30 37.30 4.37 32.96
C CYS A 30 36.59 4.83 31.68
N THR A 31 35.97 6.00 31.81
CA THR A 31 35.12 6.76 30.87
C THR A 31 35.89 7.58 29.85
N PHE A 32 35.14 8.22 28.93
CA PHE A 32 35.42 9.41 28.10
C PHE A 32 35.94 9.23 26.65
N GLY A 33 35.05 9.50 25.70
CA GLY A 33 35.06 10.78 24.97
C GLY A 33 36.06 11.00 23.81
N VAL A 34 35.46 11.13 22.61
CA VAL A 34 35.71 12.13 21.53
C VAL A 34 37.08 12.27 20.84
N TYR A 35 37.04 12.12 19.48
CA TYR A 35 37.99 12.59 18.43
C TYR A 35 39.41 11.98 18.46
N THR A 36 40.08 11.55 17.39
CA THR A 36 40.15 11.87 15.95
C THR A 36 40.73 10.64 15.21
N TYR A 37 40.49 10.50 13.90
CA TYR A 37 41.17 9.50 13.06
C TYR A 37 42.33 10.16 12.30
N SER A 38 43.50 9.51 12.35
CA SER A 38 44.68 9.80 11.53
C SER A 38 44.68 8.95 10.26
N CYS A 39 45.13 9.57 9.16
CA CYS A 39 45.31 9.02 7.83
C CYS A 39 46.71 8.42 7.65
N ALA A 40 46.80 7.27 7.00
CA ALA A 40 47.96 6.85 6.21
C ALA A 40 47.54 5.73 5.26
N GLY A 41 47.66 5.99 3.95
CA GLY A 41 47.39 5.03 2.90
C GLY A 41 48.59 4.13 2.60
N SER A 42 48.34 3.08 1.82
CA SER A 42 49.26 2.51 0.83
C SER A 42 48.46 1.52 -0.02
N GLY A 43 48.56 1.65 -1.34
CA GLY A 43 47.78 0.90 -2.31
C GLY A 43 48.32 -0.50 -2.60
N ALA A 44 47.50 -1.30 -3.29
CA ALA A 44 47.90 -2.19 -4.37
C ALA A 44 46.68 -2.95 -4.92
N THR A 45 46.41 -2.73 -6.21
CA THR A 45 46.23 -3.75 -7.25
C THR A 45 45.17 -4.86 -7.09
N SER A 46 44.11 -4.71 -7.88
CA SER A 46 43.47 -5.72 -8.75
C SER A 46 43.79 -7.20 -8.49
N THR A 47 42.77 -7.97 -8.07
CA THR A 47 42.46 -9.29 -8.66
C THR A 47 40.95 -9.57 -8.55
N LYS A 48 40.28 -9.76 -9.70
CA LYS A 48 38.93 -10.34 -9.79
C LYS A 48 39.04 -11.84 -9.54
N ALA A 49 38.40 -12.35 -8.49
CA ALA A 49 38.25 -13.79 -8.28
C ALA A 49 36.99 -14.28 -9.01
N ALA A 50 37.20 -15.04 -10.08
CA ALA A 50 36.19 -15.84 -10.75
C ALA A 50 35.82 -17.02 -9.83
N THR A 51 34.53 -17.19 -9.52
CA THR A 51 34.01 -18.43 -8.94
C THR A 51 33.21 -19.15 -10.00
N THR A 52 33.82 -20.20 -10.54
CA THR A 52 33.20 -21.26 -11.31
C THR A 52 32.28 -22.07 -10.39
N THR A 53 31.02 -22.26 -10.77
CA THR A 53 30.20 -23.35 -10.24
C THR A 53 29.34 -23.95 -11.34
N ALA A 54 29.26 -25.27 -11.31
CA ALA A 54 29.09 -26.15 -12.44
C ALA A 54 27.69 -26.12 -13.09
N LYS A 55 27.74 -26.29 -14.41
CA LYS A 55 26.62 -26.57 -15.32
C LYS A 55 26.17 -28.01 -15.11
N SER A 56 24.94 -28.22 -14.61
CA SER A 56 24.28 -29.54 -14.69
C SER A 56 23.34 -29.55 -15.91
N THR A 57 23.70 -30.41 -16.86
CA THR A 57 22.92 -30.74 -18.05
C THR A 57 21.80 -31.70 -17.66
N ALA A 58 20.54 -31.26 -17.81
CA ALA A 58 19.41 -32.16 -17.96
C ALA A 58 18.67 -31.75 -19.25
N ALA A 59 18.90 -32.52 -20.31
CA ALA A 59 18.09 -32.47 -21.52
C ALA A 59 16.74 -33.09 -21.19
N ALA A 60 15.67 -32.31 -21.31
CA ALA A 60 14.31 -32.82 -21.41
C ALA A 60 13.68 -32.18 -22.64
N SER A 61 13.52 -32.98 -23.69
CA SER A 61 12.71 -32.67 -24.85
C SER A 61 11.27 -32.44 -24.40
N ALA A 62 10.79 -31.21 -24.51
CA ALA A 62 9.38 -30.87 -24.30
C ALA A 62 8.81 -30.33 -25.61
N THR A 63 8.07 -31.20 -26.28
CA THR A 63 7.14 -30.93 -27.37
C THR A 63 6.37 -29.65 -27.11
N ALA A 64 6.35 -28.73 -28.07
CA ALA A 64 5.60 -27.47 -28.04
C ALA A 64 4.13 -27.72 -27.69
N THR A 65 3.82 -27.58 -26.41
CA THR A 65 2.47 -27.63 -25.87
C THR A 65 2.02 -26.18 -25.72
N SER A 66 0.86 -25.87 -26.29
CA SER A 66 0.24 -24.55 -26.25
C SER A 66 0.30 -23.96 -24.84
N SER A 67 1.08 -22.89 -24.65
CA SER A 67 1.24 -22.22 -23.37
C SER A 67 -0.11 -21.66 -22.90
N SER A 68 -0.76 -22.36 -21.97
CA SER A 68 -2.00 -21.86 -21.37
C SER A 68 -1.68 -20.61 -20.55
N PHE A 69 -2.37 -19.49 -20.84
CA PHE A 69 -2.30 -18.26 -20.06
C PHE A 69 -2.82 -18.54 -18.63
N GLY A 70 -1.89 -18.77 -17.71
CA GLY A 70 -2.17 -19.08 -16.30
C GLY A 70 -1.36 -18.22 -15.32
N GLY A 71 -0.52 -17.31 -15.82
CA GLY A 71 0.22 -16.36 -15.02
C GLY A 71 -0.68 -15.32 -14.35
N LYS A 72 -0.21 -14.74 -13.25
CA LYS A 72 -0.85 -13.55 -12.67
C LYS A 72 0.19 -12.63 -12.06
N SER A 73 0.03 -11.33 -12.23
CA SER A 73 0.86 -10.34 -11.56
C SER A 73 0.77 -10.48 -10.04
N ALA A 74 1.92 -10.52 -9.37
CA ALA A 74 2.03 -10.45 -7.92
C ALA A 74 2.11 -8.99 -7.43
N TYR A 75 2.42 -8.06 -8.33
CA TYR A 75 2.48 -6.63 -8.06
C TYR A 75 1.14 -6.10 -7.51
N THR A 76 1.22 -5.34 -6.42
CA THR A 76 0.03 -4.79 -5.74
C THR A 76 0.11 -3.28 -5.52
N SER A 77 1.31 -2.78 -5.22
CA SER A 77 1.67 -1.37 -5.02
C SER A 77 3.14 -1.28 -4.59
N GLY A 78 3.76 -0.12 -4.74
CA GLY A 78 5.10 0.16 -4.22
C GLY A 78 6.15 0.25 -5.33
N ALA A 79 7.41 0.38 -4.94
CA ALA A 79 8.50 0.69 -5.86
C ALA A 79 9.19 -0.53 -6.48
N ASN A 80 8.69 -1.74 -6.21
CA ASN A 80 9.26 -2.99 -6.73
C ASN A 80 8.19 -3.81 -7.45
N ALA A 81 8.48 -4.24 -8.67
CA ALA A 81 7.72 -5.20 -9.45
C ALA A 81 8.69 -6.24 -10.03
N SER A 82 8.56 -7.49 -9.60
CA SER A 82 9.43 -8.59 -10.00
C SER A 82 8.56 -9.83 -10.25
N ASP A 83 7.64 -9.70 -11.20
CA ASP A 83 6.70 -10.78 -11.50
C ASP A 83 7.34 -11.94 -12.28
N ILE A 84 8.56 -11.79 -12.80
CA ILE A 84 9.28 -12.87 -13.51
C ILE A 84 10.25 -13.55 -12.54
N GLU A 85 9.74 -14.60 -11.90
CA GLU A 85 10.52 -15.56 -11.10
C GLU A 85 10.43 -16.96 -11.76
N SER A 86 11.14 -17.95 -11.23
CA SER A 86 11.24 -19.29 -11.85
C SER A 86 9.94 -20.10 -11.94
N ASP A 87 8.81 -19.65 -11.36
CA ASP A 87 7.55 -20.41 -11.25
C ASP A 87 6.28 -19.60 -11.61
N THR A 88 6.44 -18.45 -12.28
CA THR A 88 5.30 -17.63 -12.74
C THR A 88 4.91 -18.00 -14.17
N GLY A 89 3.69 -18.53 -14.34
CA GLY A 89 3.13 -18.86 -15.65
C GLY A 89 3.05 -17.64 -16.58
N CYS A 90 2.90 -17.88 -17.89
CA CYS A 90 2.87 -16.80 -18.88
C CYS A 90 1.55 -16.02 -18.84
N THR A 91 1.66 -14.70 -19.01
CA THR A 91 0.51 -13.80 -19.18
C THR A 91 0.41 -13.30 -20.61
N ALA A 92 -0.76 -12.73 -20.91
CA ALA A 92 -1.10 -12.14 -22.19
C ALA A 92 -0.21 -10.94 -22.58
N LEU A 93 0.14 -10.13 -21.58
CA LEU A 93 0.92 -8.91 -21.72
C LEU A 93 1.95 -8.83 -20.59
N THR A 94 3.18 -8.48 -20.94
CA THR A 94 4.26 -8.17 -20.01
C THR A 94 4.66 -6.72 -20.19
N VAL A 95 4.69 -5.96 -19.10
CA VAL A 95 5.12 -4.55 -19.09
C VAL A 95 6.44 -4.46 -18.36
N ILE A 96 7.48 -4.02 -19.07
CA ILE A 96 8.82 -3.80 -18.54
C ILE A 96 9.01 -2.30 -18.31
N PHE A 97 9.35 -1.91 -17.09
CA PHE A 97 9.46 -0.50 -16.70
C PHE A 97 10.86 -0.16 -16.18
N ALA A 98 11.45 0.92 -16.71
CA ALA A 98 12.68 1.52 -16.18
C ALA A 98 12.37 2.84 -15.44
N ARG A 99 12.88 2.96 -14.22
CA ARG A 99 12.63 4.07 -13.30
C ARG A 99 13.48 5.32 -13.60
N GLY A 100 13.18 6.43 -12.95
CA GLY A 100 13.99 7.66 -13.05
C GLY A 100 15.25 7.65 -12.18
N THR A 101 16.11 8.65 -12.40
CA THR A 101 17.35 8.86 -11.64
C THR A 101 17.07 8.95 -10.13
N SER A 102 17.83 8.21 -9.32
CA SER A 102 17.73 8.15 -7.86
C SER A 102 16.39 7.65 -7.32
N GLU A 103 15.52 7.07 -8.16
CA GLU A 103 14.31 6.44 -7.67
C GLU A 103 14.61 5.12 -6.93
N SER A 104 13.92 4.88 -5.82
CA SER A 104 14.04 3.65 -5.05
C SER A 104 13.40 2.46 -5.75
N GLY A 105 13.85 1.24 -5.43
CA GLY A 105 13.28 0.00 -5.98
C GLY A 105 13.58 -0.17 -7.47
N ASN A 106 12.85 -1.03 -8.19
CA ASN A 106 13.08 -1.26 -9.63
C ASN A 106 12.06 -0.57 -10.56
N VAL A 107 10.95 -0.04 -10.03
CA VAL A 107 9.96 0.73 -10.83
C VAL A 107 9.70 2.14 -10.32
N GLY A 108 10.41 2.57 -9.27
CA GLY A 108 10.31 3.93 -8.75
C GLY A 108 8.98 4.24 -8.07
N SER A 109 8.65 5.51 -7.96
CA SER A 109 7.48 6.03 -7.26
C SER A 109 6.66 7.04 -8.07
N VAL A 110 7.26 7.69 -9.07
CA VAL A 110 6.63 8.80 -9.81
C VAL A 110 5.69 8.30 -10.89
N ALA A 111 6.19 7.59 -11.91
CA ALA A 111 5.39 7.20 -13.09
C ALA A 111 4.98 5.71 -13.08
N GLY A 112 5.89 4.81 -12.70
CA GLY A 112 5.68 3.36 -12.76
C GLY A 112 4.47 2.88 -11.93
N PRO A 113 4.45 3.08 -10.59
CA PRO A 113 3.36 2.58 -9.76
C PRO A 113 1.97 3.13 -10.10
N PRO A 114 1.79 4.43 -10.42
CA PRO A 114 0.52 4.95 -10.92
C PRO A 114 0.07 4.27 -12.22
N MET A 115 0.95 4.11 -13.21
CA MET A 115 0.64 3.45 -14.49
C MET A 115 0.26 1.98 -14.27
N PHE A 116 1.05 1.24 -13.49
CA PHE A 116 0.79 -0.17 -13.17
C PHE A 116 -0.54 -0.38 -12.47
N LYS A 117 -0.92 0.55 -11.58
CA LYS A 117 -2.23 0.50 -10.93
C LYS A 117 -3.37 0.67 -11.93
N GLN A 118 -3.23 1.54 -12.94
CA GLN A 118 -4.25 1.71 -13.98
C GLN A 118 -4.35 0.46 -14.87
N LEU A 119 -3.20 -0.09 -15.31
CA LEU A 119 -3.16 -1.34 -16.07
C LEU A 119 -3.79 -2.51 -15.31
N LEU A 120 -3.46 -2.70 -14.03
CA LEU A 120 -4.08 -3.72 -13.18
C LEU A 120 -5.58 -3.52 -13.02
N SER A 121 -6.05 -2.27 -12.95
CA SER A 121 -7.47 -1.96 -12.86
C SER A 121 -8.20 -2.24 -14.17
N ALA A 122 -7.53 -2.03 -15.31
CA ALA A 122 -8.14 -2.10 -16.62
C ALA A 122 -8.08 -3.50 -17.23
N LEU A 123 -7.00 -4.25 -17.02
CA LEU A 123 -6.77 -5.59 -17.60
C LEU A 123 -6.87 -6.71 -16.56
N GLY A 124 -6.71 -6.41 -15.28
CA GLY A 124 -6.73 -7.43 -14.23
C GLY A 124 -5.38 -8.16 -14.10
N ALA A 125 -5.15 -8.76 -12.94
CA ALA A 125 -3.86 -9.36 -12.62
C ALA A 125 -3.54 -10.62 -13.43
N SER A 126 -4.54 -11.36 -13.92
CA SER A 126 -4.35 -12.59 -14.70
C SER A 126 -3.83 -12.36 -16.12
N ASP A 127 -4.00 -11.15 -16.66
CA ASP A 127 -3.57 -10.82 -18.03
C ASP A 127 -2.23 -10.08 -18.08
N LEU A 128 -1.66 -9.75 -16.91
CA LEU A 128 -0.50 -8.87 -16.79
C LEU A 128 0.65 -9.52 -16.04
N THR A 129 1.86 -9.30 -16.56
CA THR A 129 3.13 -9.44 -15.85
C THR A 129 3.75 -8.05 -15.77
N LEU A 130 4.08 -7.60 -14.57
CA LEU A 130 4.67 -6.28 -14.33
C LEU A 130 6.10 -6.45 -13.81
N GLN A 131 7.06 -5.94 -14.55
CA GLN A 131 8.48 -6.13 -14.26
C GLN A 131 9.23 -4.81 -14.30
N GLY A 132 10.00 -4.53 -13.25
CA GLY A 132 10.98 -3.46 -13.24
C GLY A 132 12.34 -3.95 -13.73
N VAL A 133 13.07 -3.05 -14.40
CA VAL A 133 14.48 -3.27 -14.74
C VAL A 133 15.32 -3.02 -13.49
N ASP A 134 16.11 -4.01 -13.10
CA ASP A 134 17.00 -3.89 -11.94
C ASP A 134 18.37 -3.37 -12.36
N TYR A 135 18.45 -2.05 -12.52
CA TYR A 135 19.69 -1.33 -12.81
C TYR A 135 19.89 -0.21 -11.77
N PRO A 136 21.08 0.41 -11.65
CA PRO A 136 21.36 1.36 -10.57
C PRO A 136 20.50 2.63 -10.54
N ALA A 137 20.00 3.08 -11.70
CA ALA A 137 19.32 4.36 -11.88
C ALA A 137 20.09 5.56 -11.25
N SER A 138 21.42 5.55 -11.35
CA SER A 138 22.29 6.52 -10.66
C SER A 138 22.46 7.81 -11.46
N THR A 139 22.90 8.88 -10.82
CA THR A 139 23.25 10.14 -11.51
C THR A 139 24.40 9.94 -12.51
N ALA A 140 25.37 9.08 -12.19
CA ALA A 140 26.44 8.70 -13.12
C ALA A 140 25.90 7.94 -14.34
N GLY A 141 24.94 7.03 -14.13
CA GLY A 141 24.22 6.37 -15.22
C GLY A 141 23.45 7.36 -16.08
N ASN A 142 22.91 8.43 -15.50
CA ASN A 142 22.19 9.47 -16.24
C ASN A 142 23.07 10.20 -17.25
N ALA A 143 24.34 10.46 -16.88
CA ALA A 143 25.29 11.13 -17.75
C ALA A 143 25.54 10.34 -19.05
N ASN A 144 25.35 9.02 -19.01
CA ASN A 144 25.45 8.12 -20.16
C ASN A 144 24.05 7.65 -20.64
N CYS A 145 22.98 8.40 -20.34
CA CYS A 145 21.58 8.08 -20.67
C CYS A 145 21.17 6.64 -20.30
N GLY A 146 21.64 6.12 -19.16
CA GLY A 146 21.24 4.80 -18.67
C GLY A 146 21.70 3.63 -19.54
N ALA A 147 22.86 3.73 -20.22
CA ALA A 147 23.42 2.67 -21.06
C ALA A 147 23.39 1.28 -20.39
N ASP A 148 23.79 1.20 -19.11
CA ASP A 148 23.76 -0.05 -18.33
C ASP A 148 22.35 -0.65 -18.24
N GLY A 149 21.34 0.19 -17.94
CA GLY A 149 19.95 -0.24 -17.85
C GLY A 149 19.36 -0.66 -19.20
N GLY A 150 19.85 -0.11 -20.31
CA GLY A 150 19.45 -0.51 -21.66
C GLY A 150 19.80 -1.96 -21.96
N ALA A 151 21.02 -2.39 -21.59
CA ALA A 151 21.46 -3.77 -21.74
C ALA A 151 20.62 -4.71 -20.86
N ASP A 152 20.38 -4.33 -19.60
CA ASP A 152 19.55 -5.09 -18.67
C ASP A 152 18.10 -5.23 -19.17
N MET A 153 17.50 -4.16 -19.70
CA MET A 153 16.15 -4.18 -20.26
C MET A 153 16.06 -5.10 -21.48
N ALA A 154 17.02 -5.03 -22.40
CA ALA A 154 17.05 -5.87 -23.60
C ALA A 154 17.21 -7.36 -23.23
N GLN A 155 18.14 -7.68 -22.33
CA GLN A 155 18.34 -9.05 -21.84
C GLN A 155 17.10 -9.60 -21.12
N LEU A 156 16.45 -8.76 -20.31
CA LEU A 156 15.20 -9.11 -19.64
C LEU A 156 14.08 -9.39 -20.64
N ALA A 157 13.91 -8.53 -21.66
CA ALA A 157 12.92 -8.73 -22.71
C ALA A 157 13.17 -10.03 -23.50
N SER A 158 14.42 -10.32 -23.87
CA SER A 158 14.79 -11.57 -24.53
C SER A 158 14.51 -12.80 -23.66
N THR A 159 14.80 -12.69 -22.36
CA THR A 159 14.48 -13.76 -21.38
C THR A 159 12.98 -14.01 -21.33
N ILE A 160 12.16 -12.96 -21.30
CA ILE A 160 10.69 -13.05 -21.29
C ILE A 160 10.17 -13.72 -22.56
N LEU A 161 10.66 -13.32 -23.73
CA LEU A 161 10.23 -13.89 -25.01
C LEU A 161 10.62 -15.36 -25.12
N SER A 162 11.79 -15.76 -24.60
CA SER A 162 12.19 -17.17 -24.60
C SER A 162 11.30 -18.04 -23.69
N ARG A 163 10.84 -17.51 -22.56
CA ARG A 163 9.96 -18.22 -21.61
C ARG A 163 8.50 -18.21 -22.04
N CYS A 164 8.05 -17.10 -22.62
CA CYS A 164 6.66 -16.81 -22.96
C CYS A 164 6.56 -16.30 -24.40
N PRO A 165 6.71 -17.16 -25.42
CA PRO A 165 6.79 -16.73 -26.83
C PRO A 165 5.51 -16.01 -27.33
N ASN A 166 4.37 -16.25 -26.67
CA ASN A 166 3.08 -15.65 -27.01
C ASN A 166 2.76 -14.36 -26.23
N THR A 167 3.62 -13.93 -25.30
CA THR A 167 3.39 -12.67 -24.57
C THR A 167 3.65 -11.48 -25.48
N LYS A 168 2.80 -10.45 -25.38
CA LYS A 168 3.15 -9.13 -25.92
C LYS A 168 4.05 -8.42 -24.91
N ILE A 169 5.07 -7.70 -25.38
CA ILE A 169 5.91 -6.85 -24.52
C ILE A 169 5.57 -5.39 -24.73
N ALA A 170 5.28 -4.68 -23.65
CA ALA A 170 5.23 -3.22 -23.62
C ALA A 170 6.43 -2.69 -22.81
N LEU A 171 7.15 -1.72 -23.38
CA LEU A 171 8.26 -1.06 -22.71
C LEU A 171 7.80 0.29 -22.17
N SER A 172 8.30 0.69 -21.02
CA SER A 172 8.05 2.02 -20.50
C SER A 172 9.21 2.53 -19.66
N GLY A 173 9.39 3.85 -19.68
CA GLY A 173 10.52 4.50 -19.03
C GLY A 173 10.17 5.90 -18.57
N TYR A 174 10.75 6.32 -17.44
CA TYR A 174 10.62 7.69 -16.93
C TYR A 174 11.98 8.37 -16.80
N SER A 175 12.14 9.57 -17.36
CA SER A 175 13.37 10.37 -17.29
C SER A 175 14.56 9.57 -17.84
N GLN A 176 15.59 9.29 -17.03
CA GLN A 176 16.65 8.33 -17.37
C GLN A 176 16.13 6.99 -17.90
N GLY A 177 15.04 6.48 -17.33
CA GLY A 177 14.42 5.24 -17.77
C GLY A 177 13.85 5.31 -19.18
N ALA A 178 13.52 6.49 -19.70
CA ALA A 178 13.15 6.66 -21.10
C ALA A 178 14.38 6.44 -22.00
N CYS A 179 15.54 7.02 -21.67
CA CYS A 179 16.79 6.72 -22.36
C CYS A 179 17.11 5.22 -22.35
N VAL A 180 16.85 4.53 -21.23
CA VAL A 180 17.04 3.07 -21.11
C VAL A 180 16.23 2.33 -22.19
N VAL A 181 14.99 2.74 -22.44
CA VAL A 181 14.14 2.15 -23.49
C VAL A 181 14.73 2.41 -24.88
N HIS A 182 15.20 3.63 -25.15
CA HIS A 182 15.90 3.95 -26.40
C HIS A 182 17.11 3.04 -26.60
N ASN A 183 18.00 2.94 -25.60
CA ASN A 183 19.20 2.12 -25.66
C ASN A 183 18.88 0.63 -25.85
N ALA A 184 17.85 0.11 -25.17
CA ALA A 184 17.45 -1.29 -25.29
C ALA A 184 17.08 -1.68 -26.73
N VAL A 185 16.36 -0.79 -27.42
CA VAL A 185 15.91 -1.04 -28.81
C VAL A 185 16.97 -0.65 -29.84
N GLN A 186 17.59 0.53 -29.70
CA GLN A 186 18.51 1.07 -30.70
C GLN A 186 19.91 0.44 -30.61
N SER A 187 20.45 0.31 -29.39
CA SER A 187 21.86 -0.04 -29.19
C SER A 187 22.08 -1.50 -28.80
N GLN A 188 21.11 -2.11 -28.10
CA GLN A 188 21.23 -3.47 -27.56
C GLN A 188 20.51 -4.53 -28.42
N GLY A 189 19.90 -4.12 -29.53
CA GLY A 189 19.36 -5.03 -30.54
C GLY A 189 18.03 -5.70 -30.18
N LEU A 190 17.27 -5.17 -29.20
CA LEU A 190 15.91 -5.65 -28.95
C LEU A 190 15.03 -5.40 -30.19
N SER A 191 14.54 -6.47 -30.80
CA SER A 191 13.80 -6.38 -32.05
C SER A 191 12.51 -5.57 -31.90
N ALA A 192 12.35 -4.52 -32.70
CA ALA A 192 11.16 -3.67 -32.70
C ALA A 192 9.85 -4.43 -32.98
N SER A 193 9.91 -5.57 -33.68
CA SER A 193 8.74 -6.42 -33.94
C SER A 193 8.21 -7.12 -32.69
N SER A 194 9.09 -7.39 -31.72
CA SER A 194 8.74 -7.99 -30.43
C SER A 194 8.09 -7.00 -29.45
N VAL A 195 8.18 -5.70 -29.75
CA VAL A 195 7.61 -4.62 -28.94
C VAL A 195 6.20 -4.28 -29.45
N ALA A 196 5.22 -4.45 -28.57
CA ALA A 196 3.82 -4.19 -28.85
C ALA A 196 3.42 -2.74 -28.57
N ALA A 197 4.01 -2.10 -27.55
CA ALA A 197 3.78 -0.70 -27.21
C ALA A 197 4.99 -0.12 -26.45
N VAL A 198 5.21 1.18 -26.56
CA VAL A 198 6.23 1.94 -25.83
C VAL A 198 5.57 3.17 -25.20
N VAL A 199 5.81 3.42 -23.92
CA VAL A 199 5.36 4.66 -23.25
C VAL A 199 6.51 5.33 -22.51
N LEU A 200 6.85 6.55 -22.91
CA LEU A 200 7.96 7.31 -22.36
C LEU A 200 7.44 8.55 -21.63
N PHE A 201 7.92 8.77 -20.40
CA PHE A 201 7.59 9.91 -19.57
C PHE A 201 8.82 10.80 -19.38
N GLY A 202 8.72 12.09 -19.69
CA GLY A 202 9.82 13.04 -19.45
C GLY A 202 11.10 12.64 -20.16
N ASP A 203 10.96 12.19 -21.41
CA ASP A 203 12.04 11.63 -22.20
C ASP A 203 13.01 12.70 -22.72
N PRO A 204 14.32 12.61 -22.39
CA PRO A 204 15.33 13.51 -22.95
C PRO A 204 15.42 13.47 -24.49
N PHE A 205 14.98 12.38 -25.11
CA PHE A 205 14.99 12.19 -26.57
C PHE A 205 13.62 12.42 -27.22
N ASN A 206 12.69 13.10 -26.53
CA ASN A 206 11.36 13.41 -27.04
C ASN A 206 11.39 13.97 -28.48
N GLY A 207 10.59 13.37 -29.36
CA GLY A 207 10.57 13.63 -30.79
C GLY A 207 11.53 12.76 -31.63
N GLN A 208 12.42 11.98 -31.02
CA GLN A 208 13.29 11.02 -31.71
C GLN A 208 12.65 9.63 -31.74
N SER A 209 12.90 8.85 -32.79
CA SER A 209 12.33 7.52 -32.91
C SER A 209 12.96 6.52 -31.93
N VAL A 210 12.15 5.66 -31.32
CA VAL A 210 12.62 4.52 -30.50
C VAL A 210 13.10 3.38 -31.39
N GLY A 211 14.26 3.57 -32.01
CA GLY A 211 14.82 2.64 -33.00
C GLY A 211 13.88 2.44 -34.18
N SER A 212 13.63 1.18 -34.55
CA SER A 212 12.70 0.84 -35.63
C SER A 212 11.27 0.58 -35.14
N VAL A 213 10.91 0.94 -33.90
CA VAL A 213 9.53 0.81 -33.41
C VAL A 213 8.66 1.84 -34.13
N PRO A 214 7.56 1.43 -34.78
CA PRO A 214 6.66 2.36 -35.45
C PRO A 214 6.11 3.42 -34.48
N SER A 215 6.05 4.68 -34.92
CA SER A 215 5.53 5.79 -34.10
C SER A 215 4.10 5.54 -33.61
N SER A 216 3.28 4.77 -34.33
CA SER A 216 1.94 4.36 -33.90
C SER A 216 1.92 3.48 -32.64
N LYS A 217 3.06 2.87 -32.28
CA LYS A 217 3.25 2.08 -31.06
C LYS A 217 3.97 2.84 -29.96
N VAL A 218 4.39 4.09 -30.19
CA VAL A 218 5.12 4.91 -29.22
C VAL A 218 4.21 6.03 -28.73
N LEU A 219 4.14 6.20 -27.41
CA LEU A 219 3.55 7.35 -26.76
C LEU A 219 4.63 8.06 -25.94
N GLU A 220 4.99 9.25 -26.38
CA GLU A 220 5.85 10.17 -25.64
C GLU A 220 5.00 11.18 -24.89
N ILE A 221 5.27 11.34 -23.60
CA ILE A 221 4.56 12.25 -22.72
C ILE A 221 5.57 13.24 -22.15
N CYS A 222 5.54 14.45 -22.70
CA CYS A 222 6.28 15.59 -22.17
C CYS A 222 5.30 16.56 -21.52
N ALA A 223 5.49 16.89 -20.23
CA ALA A 223 4.61 17.80 -19.52
C ALA A 223 4.99 19.24 -19.84
N ASP A 224 3.98 20.12 -19.96
CA ASP A 224 4.22 21.55 -20.19
C ASP A 224 5.10 22.12 -19.07
N GLY A 225 6.24 22.69 -19.43
CA GLY A 225 7.24 23.21 -18.49
C GLY A 225 8.25 22.17 -17.95
N ASP A 226 8.33 20.98 -18.55
CA ASP A 226 9.41 20.03 -18.29
C ASP A 226 10.63 20.28 -19.18
N ASP A 227 11.67 20.90 -18.63
CA ASP A 227 12.93 21.21 -19.33
C ASP A 227 13.72 19.96 -19.76
N VAL A 228 13.42 18.78 -19.22
CA VAL A 228 14.14 17.55 -19.57
C VAL A 228 13.77 17.07 -20.97
N CYS A 229 12.48 17.12 -21.33
CA CYS A 229 11.98 16.62 -22.61
C CYS A 229 11.63 17.70 -23.63
N ASN A 230 11.53 18.96 -23.21
CA ASN A 230 11.25 20.08 -24.12
C ASN A 230 12.50 20.55 -24.91
N GLY A 231 13.64 19.89 -24.76
CA GLY A 231 14.87 20.22 -25.51
C GLY A 231 15.45 21.60 -25.16
N SER A 232 15.16 22.12 -23.95
CA SER A 232 15.63 23.44 -23.51
C SER A 232 17.16 23.53 -23.33
N GLY A 233 17.87 22.40 -23.36
CA GLY A 233 19.31 22.29 -23.13
C GLY A 233 19.74 22.50 -21.68
N THR A 234 18.83 22.94 -20.80
CA THR A 234 19.09 23.18 -19.38
C THR A 234 18.91 21.92 -18.53
N TYR A 235 18.07 20.97 -18.96
CA TYR A 235 17.75 19.71 -18.26
C TYR A 235 17.41 19.91 -16.77
N THR A 236 16.79 21.04 -16.45
CA THR A 236 16.43 21.39 -15.07
C THR A 236 15.25 20.53 -14.63
N ILE A 237 15.36 19.91 -13.45
CA ILE A 237 14.24 19.15 -12.89
C ILE A 237 13.18 20.11 -12.35
N THR A 238 12.14 20.36 -13.15
CA THR A 238 11.01 21.22 -12.77
C THR A 238 9.92 20.42 -12.03
N GLN A 239 8.92 21.11 -11.48
CA GLN A 239 7.75 20.45 -10.90
C GLN A 239 6.96 19.64 -11.93
N ALA A 240 6.98 20.05 -13.21
CA ALA A 240 6.36 19.32 -14.30
C ALA A 240 7.02 17.94 -14.49
N HIS A 241 8.36 17.89 -14.43
CA HIS A 241 9.13 16.64 -14.53
C HIS A 241 8.77 15.61 -13.44
N LEU A 242 8.34 16.07 -12.27
CA LEU A 242 7.96 15.22 -11.14
C LEU A 242 6.46 14.82 -11.13
N SER A 243 5.70 15.24 -12.15
CA SER A 243 4.22 15.16 -12.15
C SER A 243 3.62 14.00 -12.95
N TYR A 244 4.44 13.16 -13.59
CA TYR A 244 4.00 12.14 -14.55
C TYR A 244 3.08 11.05 -14.00
N GLY A 245 2.96 10.91 -12.68
CA GLY A 245 1.90 10.10 -12.08
C GLY A 245 0.49 10.51 -12.52
N ASN A 246 0.29 11.77 -12.95
CA ASN A 246 -0.98 12.27 -13.49
C ASN A 246 -1.33 11.69 -14.87
N ASN A 247 -0.34 11.24 -15.65
CA ASN A 247 -0.51 10.70 -17.00
C ASN A 247 -0.72 9.17 -17.02
N ALA A 248 -0.82 8.54 -15.84
CA ALA A 248 -0.98 7.09 -15.71
C ALA A 248 -2.16 6.52 -16.50
N THR A 249 -3.31 7.21 -16.53
CA THR A 249 -4.50 6.76 -17.27
C THR A 249 -4.27 6.82 -18.78
N GLN A 250 -3.61 7.87 -19.27
CA GLN A 250 -3.26 8.03 -20.68
C GLN A 250 -2.32 6.92 -21.14
N ALA A 251 -1.29 6.64 -20.35
CA ALA A 251 -0.32 5.57 -20.59
C ALA A 251 -0.96 4.18 -20.64
N ALA A 252 -1.79 3.84 -19.63
CA ALA A 252 -2.47 2.55 -19.59
C ALA A 252 -3.44 2.37 -20.77
N SER A 253 -4.25 3.40 -21.06
CA SER A 253 -5.21 3.38 -22.17
C SER A 253 -4.51 3.21 -23.53
N PHE A 254 -3.33 3.80 -23.70
CA PHE A 254 -2.53 3.62 -24.91
C PHE A 254 -2.03 2.18 -25.04
N ILE A 255 -1.44 1.61 -23.99
CA ILE A 255 -0.97 0.22 -24.00
C ILE A 255 -2.12 -0.75 -24.31
N GLU A 256 -3.29 -0.55 -23.70
CA GLU A 256 -4.50 -1.34 -23.97
C GLU A 256 -4.92 -1.26 -25.44
N LYS A 257 -5.05 -0.05 -25.96
CA LYS A 257 -5.47 0.20 -27.35
C LYS A 257 -4.49 -0.42 -28.34
N THR A 258 -3.20 -0.20 -28.15
CA THR A 258 -2.14 -0.64 -29.07
C THR A 258 -1.92 -2.15 -28.99
N THR A 259 -2.07 -2.77 -27.81
CA THR A 259 -1.95 -4.22 -27.64
C THR A 259 -3.23 -4.98 -27.99
N GLY A 260 -4.34 -4.28 -28.23
CA GLY A 260 -5.65 -4.89 -28.54
C GLY A 260 -6.29 -5.61 -27.35
N ARG A 261 -5.90 -5.25 -26.12
CA ARG A 261 -6.42 -5.85 -24.88
C ARG A 261 -7.44 -4.89 -24.28
N ARG A 262 -8.72 -5.30 -24.22
CA ARG A 262 -9.77 -4.61 -23.46
C ARG A 262 -10.42 -5.63 -22.53
N ASN A 263 -10.61 -5.30 -21.26
CA ASN A 263 -11.47 -6.13 -20.43
C ASN A 263 -12.94 -5.99 -20.87
N ASN A 264 -13.62 -7.13 -20.84
CA ASN A 264 -15.06 -7.28 -21.03
C ASN A 264 -15.82 -6.30 -20.11
N PRO A 265 -16.93 -5.69 -20.53
CA PRO A 265 -17.59 -4.57 -19.83
C PRO A 265 -18.42 -5.01 -18.60
N ALA A 266 -17.93 -5.97 -17.83
CA ALA A 266 -18.60 -6.48 -16.62
C ALA A 266 -18.37 -5.59 -15.37
N HIS A 267 -17.55 -4.54 -15.47
CA HIS A 267 -17.24 -3.66 -14.33
C HIS A 267 -17.67 -2.18 -14.51
N ARG A 268 -18.50 -1.88 -15.52
CA ARG A 268 -19.26 -0.62 -15.54
C ARG A 268 -20.48 -0.78 -14.64
N THR A 269 -20.45 -0.11 -13.50
CA THR A 269 -21.65 0.09 -12.68
C THR A 269 -22.78 0.68 -13.53
N ARG A 270 -24.00 0.26 -13.21
CA ARG A 270 -25.27 0.33 -13.96
C ARG A 270 -25.83 1.75 -14.22
N GLN A 271 -25.00 2.77 -14.43
CA GLN A 271 -25.46 4.16 -14.67
C GLN A 271 -25.23 4.70 -16.10
N ASP A 272 -24.53 3.99 -16.99
CA ASP A 272 -24.26 4.46 -18.37
C ASP A 272 -24.87 3.56 -19.47
N ARG A 273 -26.10 3.08 -19.28
CA ARG A 273 -26.84 2.34 -20.33
C ARG A 273 -28.26 2.86 -20.50
N THR A 274 -28.39 4.13 -20.84
CA THR A 274 -29.63 4.69 -21.40
C THR A 274 -29.27 5.83 -22.34
N PHE A 275 -28.61 5.54 -23.46
CA PHE A 275 -28.63 6.42 -24.63
C PHE A 275 -27.88 5.74 -25.78
N ALA A 276 -28.56 4.86 -26.52
CA ALA A 276 -28.29 4.52 -27.93
C ALA A 276 -28.98 3.20 -28.28
N SER A 277 -30.25 3.26 -28.69
CA SER A 277 -30.82 2.42 -29.75
C SER A 277 -32.34 2.64 -29.87
N GLU A 278 -32.75 3.38 -30.90
CA GLU A 278 -34.05 3.33 -31.62
C GLU A 278 -34.00 4.55 -32.58
N PHE A 279 -33.53 4.45 -33.83
CA PHE A 279 -34.02 3.70 -35.00
C PHE A 279 -35.34 4.25 -35.60
N GLU A 280 -35.16 5.25 -36.47
CA GLU A 280 -35.82 5.56 -37.76
C GLU A 280 -37.34 5.83 -37.94
N ARG A 281 -37.58 6.80 -38.86
CA ARG A 281 -38.78 7.18 -39.67
C ARG A 281 -39.73 8.17 -38.98
N THR A 282 -40.13 9.32 -39.56
CA THR A 282 -40.60 9.64 -40.93
C THR A 282 -40.37 11.13 -41.32
N PRO A 283 -40.48 11.52 -42.61
CA PRO A 283 -40.22 12.88 -43.10
C PRO A 283 -41.50 13.75 -43.29
N LEU A 284 -41.27 15.01 -43.71
CA LEU A 284 -42.19 16.05 -44.23
C LEU A 284 -42.81 17.03 -43.22
N PHE A 285 -42.29 18.26 -43.18
CA PHE A 285 -43.08 19.45 -43.53
C PHE A 285 -42.16 20.67 -43.78
N GLU A 286 -42.62 21.52 -44.70
CA GLU A 286 -41.90 22.63 -45.36
C GLU A 286 -41.65 23.87 -44.49
N ALA A 287 -40.65 24.64 -44.93
CA ALA A 287 -40.51 26.11 -44.95
C ALA A 287 -40.90 26.93 -43.71
N ASP A 288 -39.94 27.70 -43.20
CA ASP A 288 -39.92 29.14 -43.50
C ASP A 288 -38.54 29.75 -43.23
N ASN A 289 -38.18 30.70 -44.09
CA ASN A 289 -36.97 31.51 -44.08
C ASN A 289 -36.94 32.45 -42.86
N ASP A 290 -35.76 32.63 -42.27
CA ASP A 290 -35.33 33.93 -41.73
C ASP A 290 -33.78 34.01 -41.64
N GLN A 291 -33.21 34.47 -42.76
CA GLN A 291 -32.21 35.52 -42.88
C GLN A 291 -31.37 35.94 -41.64
N TYR A 292 -30.17 35.36 -41.48
CA TYR A 292 -28.95 36.10 -41.07
C TYR A 292 -27.70 35.24 -41.35
N GLY A 293 -26.77 35.73 -42.18
CA GLY A 293 -25.40 35.20 -42.28
C GLY A 293 -24.39 36.21 -41.69
N PRO A 294 -23.08 35.96 -41.75
CA PRO A 294 -22.35 34.76 -41.34
C PRO A 294 -21.24 35.19 -40.35
N HIS A 295 -21.38 34.93 -39.05
CA HIS A 295 -20.31 35.25 -38.10
C HIS A 295 -20.13 34.19 -37.02
N ASP A 296 -18.85 33.94 -36.77
CA ASP A 296 -18.24 33.16 -35.70
C ASP A 296 -18.20 31.64 -35.87
N LYS A 297 -17.00 31.19 -36.30
CA LYS A 297 -16.42 29.91 -35.91
C LYS A 297 -16.22 29.88 -34.39
N HIS A 298 -17.30 29.83 -33.62
CA HIS A 298 -17.22 29.51 -32.20
C HIS A 298 -16.92 28.02 -32.08
N ASN A 299 -15.69 27.76 -31.63
CA ASN A 299 -15.15 26.50 -31.18
C ASN A 299 -16.20 25.65 -30.41
N THR A 300 -16.89 24.75 -31.10
CA THR A 300 -17.92 23.86 -30.53
C THR A 300 -17.34 22.74 -29.67
N ASP A 301 -16.01 22.64 -29.55
CA ASP A 301 -15.32 21.56 -28.83
C ASP A 301 -14.95 21.91 -27.37
N LYS A 302 -15.47 23.00 -26.82
CA LYS A 302 -15.30 23.35 -25.39
C LYS A 302 -16.62 23.72 -24.71
N MET A 303 -17.61 22.84 -24.77
CA MET A 303 -18.74 22.95 -23.83
C MET A 303 -18.30 22.38 -22.48
N GLY A 304 -18.19 23.24 -21.46
CA GLY A 304 -17.88 22.83 -20.09
C GLY A 304 -18.97 21.90 -19.56
N VAL A 305 -18.57 20.79 -18.93
CA VAL A 305 -19.50 19.89 -18.25
C VAL A 305 -19.97 20.56 -16.96
N ASP A 306 -21.26 20.83 -16.85
CA ASP A 306 -21.88 21.27 -15.60
C ASP A 306 -21.86 20.11 -14.61
N LEU A 307 -21.14 20.28 -13.51
CA LEU A 307 -20.97 19.26 -12.48
C LEU A 307 -21.71 19.72 -11.22
N ASP A 308 -22.66 18.92 -10.74
CA ASP A 308 -23.38 19.19 -9.47
C ASP A 308 -22.44 19.47 -8.29
N LYS A 309 -21.26 18.83 -8.29
CA LYS A 309 -20.25 18.95 -7.24
C LYS A 309 -18.85 18.85 -7.81
N HIS A 310 -18.09 19.93 -7.66
CA HIS A 310 -16.68 19.94 -8.00
C HIS A 310 -15.81 19.31 -6.88
N HIS A 311 -14.81 18.52 -7.28
CA HIS A 311 -13.73 18.03 -6.42
C HIS A 311 -14.15 17.29 -5.14
N VAL A 312 -15.01 16.28 -5.26
CA VAL A 312 -15.48 15.49 -4.11
C VAL A 312 -14.34 14.70 -3.46
N LYS A 313 -13.80 15.23 -2.35
CA LYS A 313 -12.76 14.56 -1.55
C LYS A 313 -13.39 13.60 -0.55
N SER A 314 -12.82 12.40 -0.42
CA SER A 314 -13.24 11.46 0.64
C SER A 314 -12.89 12.01 2.02
N GLY A 315 -13.87 12.19 2.91
CA GLY A 315 -13.65 12.63 4.31
C GLY A 315 -12.94 11.60 5.21
N HIS A 316 -12.52 10.46 4.66
CA HIS A 316 -11.94 9.35 5.39
C HIS A 316 -10.42 9.37 5.36
N ARG A 317 -9.79 9.03 6.49
CA ARG A 317 -8.34 8.87 6.56
C ARG A 317 -7.89 7.60 5.84
N LYS A 318 -6.95 7.74 4.90
CA LYS A 318 -6.33 6.62 4.16
C LYS A 318 -5.13 6.01 4.89
N ALA A 319 -4.43 6.79 5.71
CA ALA A 319 -3.26 6.36 6.49
C ALA A 319 -3.30 6.96 7.91
N PRO A 320 -2.60 6.35 8.90
CA PRO A 320 -2.40 6.97 10.20
C PRO A 320 -1.54 8.23 10.06
N LYS A 321 -1.92 9.32 10.75
CA LYS A 321 -1.12 10.57 10.81
C LYS A 321 0.11 10.44 11.74
N SER A 322 0.21 9.38 12.53
CA SER A 322 1.28 9.23 13.53
C SER A 322 2.60 8.84 12.88
N ASP A 323 3.71 9.40 13.37
CA ASP A 323 5.05 9.07 12.89
C ASP A 323 5.67 7.82 13.52
N ASN A 324 5.02 7.22 14.50
CA ASN A 324 5.49 6.01 15.16
C ASN A 324 5.66 4.85 14.14
N PRO A 325 6.87 4.28 13.99
CA PRO A 325 7.14 3.27 12.99
C PRO A 325 6.33 1.98 13.22
N TYR A 326 6.13 1.56 14.47
CA TYR A 326 5.37 0.35 14.81
C TYR A 326 3.89 0.46 14.42
N VAL A 327 3.29 1.65 14.56
CA VAL A 327 1.90 1.87 14.10
C VAL A 327 1.82 1.83 12.58
N LYS A 328 2.84 2.34 11.86
CA LYS A 328 2.94 2.24 10.40
C LYS A 328 3.12 0.78 9.96
N LEU A 329 3.93 -0.01 10.65
CA LEU A 329 4.11 -1.45 10.40
C LEU A 329 2.81 -2.22 10.61
N LEU A 330 2.10 -2.00 11.72
CA LEU A 330 0.79 -2.60 11.95
C LEU A 330 -0.24 -2.18 10.90
N HIS A 331 -0.21 -0.92 10.45
CA HIS A 331 -1.07 -0.48 9.35
C HIS A 331 -0.74 -1.18 8.03
N LYS A 332 0.54 -1.37 7.69
CA LYS A 332 0.96 -2.17 6.52
C LYS A 332 0.46 -3.61 6.62
N LEU A 333 0.67 -4.27 7.77
CA LEU A 333 0.21 -5.63 8.03
C LEU A 333 -1.30 -5.77 7.85
N TYR A 334 -2.10 -4.96 8.54
CA TYR A 334 -3.55 -5.03 8.43
C TYR A 334 -4.09 -4.52 7.08
N SER A 335 -3.32 -3.70 6.35
CA SER A 335 -3.67 -3.33 4.97
C SER A 335 -3.46 -4.49 4.01
N PHE A 336 -2.41 -5.28 4.23
CA PHE A 336 -2.18 -6.53 3.50
C PHE A 336 -3.29 -7.54 3.81
N LEU A 337 -3.56 -7.79 5.10
CA LEU A 337 -4.62 -8.71 5.52
C LEU A 337 -5.99 -8.28 5.02
N ALA A 338 -6.38 -7.02 5.15
CA ALA A 338 -7.69 -6.55 4.69
C ALA A 338 -7.87 -6.61 3.16
N ARG A 339 -6.78 -6.60 2.39
CA ARG A 339 -6.82 -6.72 0.93
C ARG A 339 -6.82 -8.17 0.47
N ARG A 340 -6.11 -9.06 1.18
CA ARG A 340 -5.96 -10.48 0.83
C ARG A 340 -6.98 -11.40 1.50
N THR A 341 -7.64 -10.92 2.56
CA THR A 341 -8.70 -11.63 3.26
C THR A 341 -10.01 -10.86 3.14
N ASP A 342 -11.10 -11.53 2.82
CA ASP A 342 -12.44 -10.92 2.72
C ASP A 342 -13.10 -10.65 4.09
N SER A 343 -12.29 -10.60 5.15
CA SER A 343 -12.78 -10.41 6.51
C SER A 343 -13.14 -8.96 6.80
N LYS A 344 -14.40 -8.74 7.22
CA LYS A 344 -14.87 -7.44 7.73
C LYS A 344 -14.11 -7.01 8.99
N PHE A 345 -13.61 -7.95 9.80
CA PHE A 345 -12.83 -7.66 11.01
C PHE A 345 -11.56 -6.88 10.67
N ASN A 346 -10.79 -7.34 9.68
CA ASN A 346 -9.53 -6.71 9.28
C ASN A 346 -9.76 -5.29 8.73
N ASN A 347 -10.80 -5.10 7.93
CA ASN A 347 -11.23 -3.79 7.45
C ASN A 347 -11.57 -2.81 8.59
N VAL A 348 -12.22 -3.31 9.65
CA VAL A 348 -12.53 -2.51 10.84
C VAL A 348 -11.27 -2.18 11.64
N VAL A 349 -10.37 -3.13 11.86
CA VAL A 349 -9.10 -2.90 12.58
C VAL A 349 -8.24 -1.89 11.82
N LEU A 350 -8.07 -2.06 10.51
CA LEU A 350 -7.32 -1.14 9.65
C LEU A 350 -7.86 0.30 9.74
N ARG A 351 -9.19 0.45 9.66
CA ARG A 351 -9.84 1.75 9.82
C ARG A 351 -9.61 2.33 11.22
N ARG A 352 -9.61 1.53 12.27
CA ARG A 352 -9.36 1.96 13.65
C ARG A 352 -7.89 2.35 13.87
N LEU A 353 -6.93 1.68 13.25
CA LEU A 353 -5.49 2.06 13.31
C LEU A 353 -5.24 3.46 12.73
N ARG A 354 -5.99 3.86 11.69
CA ARG A 354 -5.91 5.19 11.05
C ARG A 354 -6.52 6.31 11.91
N MET A 355 -7.29 5.99 12.95
CA MET A 355 -8.01 6.97 13.75
C MET A 355 -7.07 7.83 14.63
N SER A 356 -7.47 9.08 14.87
CA SER A 356 -6.83 9.95 15.86
C SER A 356 -7.00 9.39 17.29
N ARG A 357 -6.16 9.84 18.23
CA ARG A 357 -6.22 9.44 19.64
C ARG A 357 -7.59 9.69 20.28
N ILE A 358 -8.22 10.82 19.96
CA ILE A 358 -9.57 11.16 20.42
C ILE A 358 -10.60 10.07 20.05
N ASN A 359 -10.46 9.48 18.87
CA ASN A 359 -11.37 8.46 18.35
C ASN A 359 -11.01 7.03 18.80
N ARG A 360 -9.86 6.87 19.44
CA ARG A 360 -9.35 5.65 20.10
C ARG A 360 -9.32 5.85 21.61
N ALA A 361 -10.51 6.06 22.19
CA ALA A 361 -10.66 6.24 23.63
C ALA A 361 -10.15 5.00 24.38
N PRO A 362 -9.48 5.18 25.54
CA PRO A 362 -9.04 4.06 26.37
C PRO A 362 -10.23 3.22 26.85
N LEU A 363 -9.98 1.94 27.09
CA LEU A 363 -10.98 1.02 27.63
C LEU A 363 -10.49 0.46 28.96
N SER A 364 -11.32 0.53 30.00
CA SER A 364 -11.00 0.01 31.33
C SER A 364 -11.28 -1.49 31.44
N LEU A 365 -10.55 -2.19 32.32
CA LEU A 365 -10.81 -3.61 32.61
C LEU A 365 -12.25 -3.87 33.02
N SER A 366 -12.81 -3.03 33.90
CA SER A 366 -14.21 -3.09 34.34
C SER A 366 -15.20 -3.08 33.18
N LYS A 367 -14.94 -2.31 32.11
CA LYS A 367 -15.81 -2.25 30.93
C LYS A 367 -15.64 -3.47 30.02
N ILE A 368 -14.44 -4.03 29.94
CA ILE A 368 -14.20 -5.28 29.22
C ILE A 368 -14.97 -6.41 29.91
N VAL A 369 -14.85 -6.51 31.24
CA VAL A 369 -15.59 -7.48 32.05
C VAL A 369 -17.09 -7.23 31.97
N GLY A 370 -17.55 -5.99 32.14
CA GLY A 370 -18.98 -5.67 32.11
C GLY A 370 -19.67 -5.98 30.78
N VAL A 371 -18.97 -5.85 29.64
CA VAL A 371 -19.52 -6.27 28.34
C VAL A 371 -19.56 -7.79 28.20
N THR A 372 -18.67 -8.51 28.87
CA THR A 372 -18.53 -9.97 28.75
C THR A 372 -19.40 -10.74 29.75
N ALA A 373 -19.63 -10.20 30.95
CA ALA A 373 -20.38 -10.82 32.04
C ALA A 373 -21.91 -10.60 31.96
N ASN A 374 -22.43 -10.00 30.88
CA ASN A 374 -23.88 -9.87 30.71
C ASN A 374 -24.50 -11.25 30.43
N LYS A 375 -25.54 -11.63 31.21
CA LYS A 375 -26.19 -12.95 31.19
C LYS A 375 -26.62 -13.44 29.81
N HIS A 376 -26.98 -12.54 28.90
CA HIS A 376 -27.40 -12.91 27.53
C HIS A 376 -26.23 -13.16 26.57
N SER A 377 -25.04 -12.68 26.91
CA SER A 377 -23.90 -12.67 26.00
C SER A 377 -22.68 -13.43 26.51
N GLU A 378 -22.74 -13.92 27.75
CA GLU A 378 -21.70 -14.72 28.40
C GLU A 378 -21.31 -15.95 27.54
N LYS A 379 -22.29 -16.74 27.11
CA LYS A 379 -22.08 -17.90 26.20
C LYS A 379 -21.44 -17.50 24.86
N THR A 380 -21.68 -16.28 24.38
CA THR A 380 -21.14 -15.78 23.12
C THR A 380 -19.69 -15.30 23.27
N TYR A 381 -19.25 -14.99 24.48
CA TYR A 381 -17.96 -14.34 24.75
C TYR A 381 -16.97 -15.20 25.54
N GLU A 382 -17.39 -16.39 25.94
CA GLU A 382 -16.54 -17.42 26.51
C GLU A 382 -15.48 -17.87 25.49
N GLY A 383 -14.24 -18.02 25.95
CA GLY A 383 -13.11 -18.45 25.11
C GLY A 383 -12.66 -17.48 24.00
N LYS A 384 -13.37 -16.38 23.75
CA LYS A 384 -13.03 -15.44 22.66
C LYS A 384 -12.02 -14.38 23.09
N ILE A 385 -11.14 -14.02 22.15
CA ILE A 385 -10.13 -12.99 22.33
C ILE A 385 -10.78 -11.60 22.28
N ARG A 386 -10.49 -10.74 23.25
CA ARG A 386 -11.02 -9.38 23.32
C ARG A 386 -10.04 -8.40 22.69
N ALA A 387 -10.34 -7.90 21.50
CA ALA A 387 -9.47 -6.99 20.77
C ALA A 387 -9.90 -5.52 20.91
N VAL A 388 -8.95 -4.67 21.34
CA VAL A 388 -9.14 -3.25 21.61
C VAL A 388 -8.10 -2.43 20.86
N VAL A 389 -8.49 -1.70 19.82
CA VAL A 389 -7.59 -0.81 19.06
C VAL A 389 -7.41 0.53 19.80
N ALA A 390 -6.97 0.46 21.06
CA ALA A 390 -6.69 1.58 21.95
C ALA A 390 -5.77 1.11 23.09
N SER A 391 -5.56 1.97 24.10
CA SER A 391 -4.90 1.58 25.35
C SER A 391 -5.90 0.95 26.31
N VAL A 392 -5.52 -0.14 26.96
CA VAL A 392 -6.28 -0.75 28.07
C VAL A 392 -5.74 -0.21 29.40
N THR A 393 -6.65 0.26 30.24
CA THR A 393 -6.34 0.87 31.55
C THR A 393 -6.91 0.05 32.69
N ASP A 394 -6.25 0.09 33.84
CA ASP A 394 -6.75 -0.54 35.06
C ASP A 394 -7.98 0.18 35.62
N ASP A 395 -8.78 -0.54 36.39
CA ASP A 395 -9.88 -0.01 37.18
C ASP A 395 -9.86 -0.70 38.55
N THR A 396 -9.42 0.03 39.56
CA THR A 396 -9.26 -0.46 40.94
C THR A 396 -10.58 -0.83 41.60
N ARG A 397 -11.72 -0.36 41.07
CA ARG A 397 -13.05 -0.66 41.60
C ARG A 397 -13.53 -2.08 41.26
N LEU A 398 -12.95 -2.68 40.22
CA LEU A 398 -13.15 -4.10 39.95
C LEU A 398 -12.22 -4.86 40.89
N TYR A 399 -12.73 -5.76 41.73
CA TYR A 399 -11.90 -6.53 42.66
C TYR A 399 -11.26 -7.74 41.98
N GLU A 400 -12.09 -8.58 41.36
CA GLU A 400 -11.67 -9.80 40.70
C GLU A 400 -11.67 -9.64 39.18
N VAL A 401 -10.59 -10.06 38.54
CA VAL A 401 -10.46 -10.06 37.08
C VAL A 401 -10.59 -11.51 36.62
N PRO A 402 -11.56 -11.86 35.76
CA PRO A 402 -11.66 -13.22 35.23
C PRO A 402 -10.54 -13.50 34.22
N LYS A 403 -10.16 -14.78 34.11
CA LYS A 403 -9.18 -15.23 33.12
C LYS A 403 -9.64 -14.88 31.71
N MET A 404 -8.83 -14.12 30.98
CA MET A 404 -9.16 -13.71 29.62
C MET A 404 -7.93 -13.33 28.80
N THR A 405 -8.07 -13.47 27.49
CA THR A 405 -7.07 -13.03 26.53
C THR A 405 -7.47 -11.70 25.92
N ILE A 406 -6.64 -10.68 26.09
CA ILE A 406 -6.90 -9.33 25.57
C ILE A 406 -5.81 -8.96 24.58
N CYS A 407 -6.21 -8.49 23.40
CA CYS A 407 -5.32 -7.86 22.43
C CYS A 407 -5.49 -6.34 22.46
N ALA A 408 -4.41 -5.59 22.62
CA ALA A 408 -4.47 -4.13 22.61
C ALA A 408 -3.24 -3.47 21.97
N LEU A 409 -3.34 -2.17 21.68
CA LEU A 409 -2.17 -1.40 21.23
C LEU A 409 -1.19 -1.13 22.38
N ARG A 410 -1.72 -0.91 23.58
CA ARG A 410 -0.95 -0.65 24.80
C ARG A 410 -1.72 -1.14 26.02
N PHE A 411 -0.99 -1.60 27.02
CA PHE A 411 -1.50 -1.90 28.36
C PHE A 411 -0.79 -1.00 29.36
N THR A 412 -1.53 -0.42 30.32
CA THR A 412 -0.90 0.17 31.50
C THR A 412 -0.27 -0.94 32.35
N ALA A 413 0.85 -0.64 33.02
CA ALA A 413 1.59 -1.65 33.80
C ALA A 413 0.71 -2.35 34.84
N THR A 414 -0.11 -1.59 35.57
CA THR A 414 -1.07 -2.12 36.57
C THR A 414 -2.11 -3.04 35.93
N ALA A 415 -2.66 -2.67 34.77
CA ALA A 415 -3.64 -3.50 34.06
C ALA A 415 -3.02 -4.83 33.60
N ARG A 416 -1.80 -4.78 33.05
CA ARG A 416 -1.08 -5.98 32.60
C ARG A 416 -0.85 -6.95 33.77
N ALA A 417 -0.31 -6.44 34.88
CA ALA A 417 -0.04 -7.25 36.07
C ALA A 417 -1.30 -7.94 36.61
N ARG A 418 -2.46 -7.26 36.58
CA ARG A 418 -3.73 -7.84 37.05
C ARG A 418 -4.29 -8.89 36.10
N ILE A 419 -4.14 -8.71 34.78
CA ILE A 419 -4.56 -9.71 33.79
C ILE A 419 -3.71 -10.98 33.93
N GLU A 420 -2.39 -10.82 34.01
CA GLU A 420 -1.44 -11.93 34.15
C GLU A 420 -1.63 -12.66 35.50
N LYS A 421 -1.87 -11.91 36.59
CA LYS A 421 -2.19 -12.50 37.91
C LYS A 421 -3.46 -13.33 37.89
N ALA A 422 -4.45 -12.96 37.08
CA ALA A 422 -5.67 -13.73 36.87
C ALA A 422 -5.48 -14.95 35.94
N GLY A 423 -4.25 -15.21 35.48
CA GLY A 423 -3.93 -16.26 34.50
C GLY A 423 -4.39 -15.92 33.07
N GLY A 424 -4.69 -14.65 32.79
CA GLY A 424 -5.01 -14.15 31.46
C GLY A 424 -3.76 -13.80 30.66
N GLU A 425 -3.96 -13.42 29.39
CA GLU A 425 -2.86 -13.15 28.46
C GLU A 425 -3.03 -11.79 27.78
N CYS A 426 -1.95 -11.00 27.74
CA CYS A 426 -1.87 -9.73 27.04
C CYS A 426 -1.16 -9.91 25.69
N ILE A 427 -1.91 -9.74 24.59
CA ILE A 427 -1.46 -9.99 23.23
C ILE A 427 -1.30 -8.68 22.43
N THR A 428 -0.37 -8.66 21.48
CA THR A 428 -0.20 -7.59 20.49
C THR A 428 -0.93 -7.86 19.17
N PHE A 429 -1.17 -6.83 18.35
CA PHE A 429 -1.98 -6.99 17.13
C PHE A 429 -1.32 -7.83 16.03
N ASP A 430 0.01 -7.91 16.03
CA ASP A 430 0.82 -8.81 15.20
C ASP A 430 0.68 -10.26 15.66
N GLN A 431 0.80 -10.54 16.96
CA GLN A 431 0.54 -11.87 17.53
C GLN A 431 -0.91 -12.32 17.29
N LEU A 432 -1.88 -11.41 17.40
CA LEU A 432 -3.27 -11.70 17.07
C LEU A 432 -3.44 -12.09 15.60
N ALA A 433 -2.74 -11.41 14.69
CA ALA A 433 -2.81 -11.72 13.26
C ALA A 433 -2.25 -13.12 12.96
N MET A 434 -1.24 -13.58 13.70
CA MET A 434 -0.72 -14.94 13.57
C MET A 434 -1.71 -16.00 14.08
N ARG A 435 -2.42 -15.74 15.18
CA ARG A 435 -3.40 -16.69 15.74
C ARG A 435 -4.71 -16.74 14.97
N ALA A 436 -5.22 -15.58 14.58
CA ALA A 436 -6.54 -15.44 13.97
C ALA A 436 -6.48 -14.44 12.79
N PRO A 437 -5.91 -14.84 11.63
CA PRO A 437 -5.72 -13.96 10.49
C PRO A 437 -7.04 -13.45 9.89
N THR A 438 -8.12 -14.23 10.01
CA THR A 438 -9.48 -13.84 9.58
C THR A 438 -10.29 -13.15 10.68
N GLY A 439 -9.79 -13.12 11.93
CA GLY A 439 -10.51 -12.63 13.10
C GLY A 439 -11.57 -13.59 13.64
N SER A 440 -11.51 -14.89 13.30
CA SER A 440 -12.33 -15.92 13.93
C SER A 440 -12.08 -15.93 15.45
N ASN A 441 -13.15 -15.97 16.24
CA ASN A 441 -13.12 -15.93 17.72
C ASN A 441 -12.57 -14.63 18.34
N VAL A 442 -12.60 -13.50 17.61
CA VAL A 442 -12.20 -12.19 18.13
C VAL A 442 -13.40 -11.26 18.29
N ILE A 443 -13.49 -10.60 19.45
CA ILE A 443 -14.50 -9.58 19.74
C ILE A 443 -13.85 -8.20 19.69
N LEU A 444 -14.38 -7.31 18.83
CA LEU A 444 -13.89 -5.94 18.73
C LEU A 444 -14.62 -5.00 19.67
N LEU A 445 -13.98 -4.67 20.79
CA LEU A 445 -14.50 -3.69 21.75
C LEU A 445 -14.04 -2.27 21.40
N ARG A 446 -14.76 -1.26 21.91
CA ARG A 446 -14.44 0.14 21.70
C ARG A 446 -14.64 0.94 22.98
N GLY A 447 -13.69 1.81 23.29
CA GLY A 447 -13.83 2.79 24.38
C GLY A 447 -14.93 3.82 24.11
N PRO A 448 -15.54 4.39 25.17
CA PRO A 448 -16.56 5.42 25.05
C PRO A 448 -15.95 6.75 24.60
N LYS A 449 -16.37 7.25 23.43
CA LYS A 449 -15.82 8.50 22.87
C LYS A 449 -16.39 9.77 23.47
N ASN A 450 -17.66 9.70 23.88
CA ASN A 450 -18.45 10.87 24.24
C ASN A 450 -18.28 11.27 25.72
N SER A 451 -17.54 10.48 26.50
CA SER A 451 -17.28 10.76 27.93
C SER A 451 -16.21 11.84 28.17
N ARG A 452 -15.74 12.52 27.13
CA ARG A 452 -14.71 13.57 27.23
C ARG A 452 -15.34 14.89 27.68
N GLU A 453 -14.58 15.67 28.44
CA GLU A 453 -15.03 16.99 28.90
C GLU A 453 -15.45 17.93 27.76
N ALA A 454 -14.69 17.94 26.66
CA ALA A 454 -15.01 18.75 25.49
C ALA A 454 -16.42 18.50 24.93
N VAL A 455 -16.88 17.23 24.97
CA VAL A 455 -18.20 16.84 24.42
C VAL A 455 -19.35 17.38 25.27
N LYS A 456 -19.13 17.64 26.56
CA LYS A 456 -20.14 18.24 27.45
C LYS A 456 -20.50 19.68 27.06
N HIS A 457 -19.61 20.35 26.33
CA HIS A 457 -19.78 21.74 25.87
C HIS A 457 -20.35 21.85 24.45
N PHE A 458 -20.42 20.75 23.70
CA PHE A 458 -20.87 20.80 22.31
C PHE A 458 -22.38 20.93 22.22
N GLY A 459 -22.85 21.79 21.31
CA GLY A 459 -24.27 22.11 21.15
C GLY A 459 -24.82 22.98 22.28
N PHE A 460 -23.99 23.82 22.90
CA PHE A 460 -24.44 24.73 23.95
C PHE A 460 -25.42 25.77 23.40
N GLY A 461 -26.61 25.79 23.98
CA GLY A 461 -27.70 26.70 23.64
C GLY A 461 -28.85 26.62 24.66
N PRO A 462 -29.94 27.37 24.46
CA PRO A 462 -31.09 27.32 25.35
C PRO A 462 -31.71 25.93 25.44
N HIS A 463 -32.11 25.49 26.66
CA HIS A 463 -32.74 24.17 26.89
C HIS A 463 -31.93 22.94 26.45
N THR A 464 -30.60 23.04 26.31
CA THR A 464 -29.74 21.95 25.81
C THR A 464 -29.00 21.15 26.90
N ASP A 465 -29.14 21.56 28.17
CA ASP A 465 -28.41 21.02 29.33
C ASP A 465 -26.90 20.81 29.12
N LYS A 466 -26.31 21.65 28.25
CA LYS A 466 -24.87 21.62 27.98
C LYS A 466 -24.12 22.45 29.00
N LYS A 467 -22.92 21.99 29.31
CA LYS A 467 -22.03 22.66 30.26
C LYS A 467 -21.50 23.96 29.62
N PRO A 468 -21.58 25.12 30.28
CA PRO A 468 -20.98 26.35 29.78
C PRO A 468 -19.44 26.29 29.84
N LYS A 469 -18.78 27.01 28.94
CA LYS A 469 -17.32 27.18 28.97
C LYS A 469 -16.97 28.33 29.91
N ILE A 470 -16.57 27.99 31.13
CA ILE A 470 -16.18 28.92 32.18
C ILE A 470 -14.79 28.56 32.69
N GLU A 471 -13.98 29.56 32.99
CA GLU A 471 -12.64 29.39 33.57
C GLU A 471 -12.74 28.97 35.04
N SER A 472 -13.54 29.71 35.81
CA SER A 472 -13.76 29.47 37.24
C SER A 472 -15.20 29.05 37.53
N LYS A 473 -15.39 28.21 38.56
CA LYS A 473 -16.70 27.77 39.03
C LYS A 473 -16.99 28.38 40.41
N GLY A 474 -18.22 28.84 40.61
CA GLY A 474 -18.62 29.44 41.89
C GLY A 474 -19.96 30.16 41.80
N ARG A 475 -20.45 30.67 42.92
CA ARG A 475 -21.75 31.38 42.98
C ARG A 475 -21.78 32.65 42.11
N LYS A 476 -20.62 33.29 41.90
CA LYS A 476 -20.47 34.54 41.16
C LYS A 476 -20.34 34.35 39.64
N PHE A 477 -20.06 33.13 39.16
CA PHE A 477 -19.75 32.87 37.74
C PHE A 477 -20.94 32.22 37.02
N GLU A 478 -21.56 32.92 36.07
CA GLU A 478 -22.66 32.43 35.21
C GLU A 478 -23.84 31.72 35.91
N ARG A 479 -24.23 32.19 37.11
CA ARG A 479 -25.39 31.66 37.87
C ARG A 479 -26.50 32.70 38.14
N ALA A 480 -26.37 33.90 37.60
CA ALA A 480 -27.28 35.02 37.87
C ALA A 480 -28.42 35.12 36.85
N ARG A 481 -28.32 36.02 35.86
CA ARG A 481 -29.34 36.22 34.82
C ARG A 481 -29.41 35.01 33.89
N GLY A 482 -30.61 34.58 33.50
CA GLY A 482 -30.80 33.47 32.55
C GLY A 482 -30.68 32.06 33.15
N ARG A 483 -30.29 31.91 34.42
CA ARG A 483 -30.17 30.58 35.09
C ARG A 483 -31.20 30.35 36.20
N ARG A 484 -31.89 31.39 36.64
CA ARG A 484 -32.93 31.33 37.67
C ARG A 484 -34.06 32.30 37.35
N ARG A 485 -35.29 31.90 37.65
CA ARG A 485 -36.50 32.68 37.35
C ARG A 485 -36.48 34.07 38.01
N SER A 486 -35.83 34.20 39.17
CA SER A 486 -35.73 35.47 39.91
C SER A 486 -34.84 36.55 39.25
N ARG A 487 -34.14 36.25 38.15
CA ARG A 487 -33.27 37.21 37.44
C ARG A 487 -33.56 37.19 35.94
N GLY A 488 -34.68 37.81 35.56
CA GLY A 488 -35.12 38.04 34.18
C GLY A 488 -35.83 36.84 33.57
N PHE A 489 -35.11 35.74 33.32
CA PHE A 489 -35.67 34.52 32.73
C PHE A 489 -34.82 33.29 33.11
N LYS A 490 -35.32 32.08 32.83
CA LYS A 490 -34.62 30.82 33.07
C LYS A 490 -34.52 30.02 31.76
N VAL A 491 -33.29 29.81 31.32
CA VAL A 491 -32.90 28.94 30.21
C VAL A 491 -32.94 27.47 30.63
#